data_AF-A0A4V2XPT8-F1
#
_entry.id   AF-A0A4V2XPT8-F1
#
_cell.length_a   1.000
_cell.length_b   1.000
_cell.length_c   1.000
_cell.angle_alpha   90.00
_cell.angle_beta   90.00
_cell.angle_gamma   90.00
#
_symmetry.space_group_name_H-M   'P 1'
#
loop_
_entity.id
_entity.type
_entity.pdbx_description
1 polymer ?
#
loop_
_entity_poly.entity_id
_entity_poly.type
_entity_poly.pdbx_seq_one_letter_code
_entity_poly.pdbx_strand_id
1 'polypeptide(L)'
;MSVSADLTPEEKQRAFADRLAQLTPRNPPNRAPGVQPRAMLLGGQPAAGKTTTQRLVHAALGPDHVASYDGDDNAAVHPRYDALRREHGIEGHDMASKALNNGDKSELHWASMKHLREGEPQYDVLASHPLAREEWAKQWVNGFKEQGYRVSVAYVATNHANSTIGLAERYQNGVDNEGGGRWLDPDLHDQFYNEMPDTAQALESEGLVDDIYVVDRDGNVLYENHRDADGNWEQEPAVKQAILDERDRPPTPEAHEYLTQTADRLLDNRDPSLPPLEPKVREAVERAVRREGERPAPESSNRGQDTSQRIDTRLAANLAAPARPDGIDEATWNAQRAATSGLVPAGSGAGSSADLPSRPTTGGQSQQRDTPGAER
;
A
#
# COMPACT_ATOMS: atom_id res chain seq x y z
N MET A 1 -6.09 -23.22 -34.69
CA MET A 1 -4.67 -22.82 -34.63
C MET A 1 -4.49 -22.15 -33.28
N SER A 2 -3.42 -22.47 -32.55
CA SER A 2 -3.15 -21.85 -31.25
C SER A 2 -2.84 -20.36 -31.43
N VAL A 3 -3.33 -19.51 -30.52
CA VAL A 3 -3.05 -18.07 -30.53
C VAL A 3 -1.56 -17.87 -30.21
N SER A 4 -0.80 -17.34 -31.17
CA SER A 4 0.60 -16.97 -30.97
C SER A 4 0.70 -15.68 -30.14
N ALA A 5 1.70 -15.65 -29.24
CA ALA A 5 2.08 -14.45 -28.50
C ALA A 5 3.04 -13.54 -29.29
N ASP A 6 3.63 -14.00 -30.40
CA ASP A 6 4.72 -13.27 -31.08
C ASP A 6 4.22 -12.00 -31.79
N LEU A 7 4.79 -10.84 -31.44
CA LEU A 7 4.44 -9.57 -32.06
C LEU A 7 5.33 -9.27 -33.27
N THR A 8 4.75 -8.75 -34.34
CA THR A 8 5.55 -8.07 -35.36
C THR A 8 6.15 -6.78 -34.79
N PRO A 9 7.24 -6.24 -35.38
CA PRO A 9 7.79 -4.95 -34.97
C PRO A 9 6.75 -3.82 -34.94
N GLU A 10 5.84 -3.79 -35.92
CA GLU A 10 4.76 -2.80 -36.01
C GLU A 10 3.71 -2.97 -34.91
N GLU A 11 3.31 -4.21 -34.61
CA GLU A 11 2.39 -4.51 -33.52
C GLU A 11 2.98 -4.08 -32.18
N LYS A 12 4.26 -4.37 -31.96
CA LYS A 12 4.98 -3.98 -30.75
C LYS A 12 5.09 -2.47 -30.64
N GLN A 13 5.51 -1.77 -31.71
CA GLN A 13 5.60 -0.32 -31.72
C GLN A 13 4.25 0.34 -31.40
N ARG A 14 3.15 -0.18 -31.96
CA ARG A 14 1.80 0.30 -31.67
C ARG A 14 1.41 0.05 -30.21
N ALA A 15 1.66 -1.15 -29.67
CA ALA A 15 1.39 -1.45 -28.26
C ALA A 15 2.16 -0.52 -27.31
N PHE A 16 3.41 -0.18 -27.64
CA PHE A 16 4.21 0.77 -26.88
C PHE A 16 3.59 2.17 -26.95
N ALA A 17 3.27 2.65 -28.15
CA ALA A 17 2.65 3.96 -28.34
C ALA A 17 1.31 4.06 -27.58
N ASP A 18 0.46 3.03 -27.67
CA ASP A 18 -0.82 2.97 -26.96
C ASP A 18 -0.61 3.01 -25.44
N ARG A 19 0.38 2.27 -24.92
CA ARG A 19 0.68 2.30 -23.48
C ARG A 19 1.16 3.69 -23.03
N LEU A 20 2.09 4.31 -23.74
CA LEU A 20 2.60 5.64 -23.39
C LEU A 20 1.49 6.72 -23.46
N ALA A 21 0.58 6.60 -24.43
CA ALA A 21 -0.59 7.46 -24.51
C ALA A 21 -1.54 7.27 -23.32
N GLN A 22 -1.77 6.03 -22.86
CA GLN A 22 -2.56 5.75 -21.66
C GLN A 22 -1.95 6.31 -20.36
N LEU A 23 -0.61 6.42 -20.31
CA LEU A 23 0.10 6.97 -19.15
C LEU A 23 0.12 8.50 -19.13
N THR A 24 -0.25 9.16 -20.22
CA THR A 24 -0.24 10.62 -20.31
C THR A 24 -1.60 11.18 -19.91
N PRO A 25 -1.70 11.94 -18.81
CA PRO A 25 -2.96 12.57 -18.42
C PRO A 25 -3.50 13.50 -19.51
N ARG A 26 -4.83 13.65 -19.56
CA ARG A 26 -5.50 14.49 -20.57
C ARG A 26 -5.28 15.98 -20.32
N ASN A 27 -5.30 16.38 -19.06
CA ASN A 27 -5.12 17.76 -18.66
C ASN A 27 -3.67 17.99 -18.29
N PRO A 28 -3.08 19.14 -18.65
CA PRO A 28 -1.71 19.46 -18.25
C PRO A 28 -1.57 19.50 -16.72
N PRO A 29 -0.35 19.38 -16.19
CA PRO A 29 -0.10 19.46 -14.76
C PRO A 29 -0.64 20.76 -14.18
N ASN A 30 -1.39 20.67 -13.09
CA ASN A 30 -1.90 21.84 -12.36
C ASN A 30 -0.99 22.14 -11.18
N ARG A 31 0.09 22.89 -11.43
CA ARG A 31 1.13 23.17 -10.43
C ARG A 31 1.56 24.63 -10.46
N ALA A 32 1.72 25.24 -9.29
CA ALA A 32 2.27 26.59 -9.16
C ALA A 32 3.76 26.63 -9.60
N PRO A 33 4.25 27.78 -10.12
CA PRO A 33 5.66 27.93 -10.48
C PRO A 33 6.60 27.60 -9.31
N GLY A 34 7.68 26.86 -9.59
CA GLY A 34 8.70 26.51 -8.60
C GLY A 34 8.37 25.33 -7.67
N VAL A 35 7.16 24.77 -7.75
CA VAL A 35 6.82 23.54 -7.03
C VAL A 35 7.36 22.34 -7.83
N GLN A 36 7.94 21.35 -7.15
CA GLN A 36 8.48 20.13 -7.78
C GLN A 36 7.36 19.17 -8.22
N PRO A 37 7.56 18.37 -9.29
CA PRO A 37 6.72 17.21 -9.57
C PRO A 37 6.75 16.17 -8.45
N ARG A 38 5.65 15.46 -8.25
CA ARG A 38 5.50 14.48 -7.15
C ARG A 38 5.40 13.09 -7.69
N ALA A 39 6.10 12.15 -7.07
CA ALA A 39 5.97 10.73 -7.36
C ALA A 39 5.51 10.02 -6.08
N MET A 40 4.29 9.52 -6.06
CA MET A 40 3.80 8.62 -5.01
C MET A 40 3.97 7.18 -5.48
N LEU A 41 4.83 6.42 -4.81
CA LEU A 41 5.06 5.01 -5.10
C LEU A 41 4.34 4.15 -4.07
N LEU A 42 3.49 3.23 -4.51
CA LEU A 42 2.79 2.29 -3.66
C LEU A 42 3.57 0.99 -3.58
N GLY A 43 3.99 0.64 -2.37
CA GLY A 43 4.66 -0.61 -2.03
C GLY A 43 3.71 -1.63 -1.39
N GLY A 44 4.06 -2.90 -1.47
CA GLY A 44 3.34 -3.98 -0.80
C GLY A 44 3.16 -5.20 -1.69
N GLN A 45 3.07 -6.37 -1.06
CA GLN A 45 2.98 -7.63 -1.79
C GLN A 45 1.75 -7.66 -2.73
N PRO A 46 1.77 -8.48 -3.79
CA PRO A 46 0.60 -8.71 -4.62
C PRO A 46 -0.62 -9.09 -3.78
N ALA A 47 -1.80 -8.58 -4.15
CA ALA A 47 -3.05 -8.73 -3.40
C ALA A 47 -3.09 -8.14 -1.97
N ALA A 48 -2.09 -7.32 -1.57
CA ALA A 48 -2.16 -6.54 -0.32
C ALA A 48 -3.31 -5.51 -0.29
N GLY A 49 -3.85 -5.10 -1.45
CA GLY A 49 -4.94 -4.10 -1.52
C GLY A 49 -4.50 -2.70 -1.96
N LYS A 50 -3.33 -2.60 -2.61
CA LYS A 50 -2.80 -1.34 -3.19
C LYS A 50 -3.82 -0.54 -3.99
N THR A 51 -4.76 -1.20 -4.68
CA THR A 51 -5.83 -0.54 -5.45
C THR A 51 -6.69 0.40 -4.61
N THR A 52 -6.95 0.07 -3.34
CA THR A 52 -7.66 0.97 -2.42
C THR A 52 -6.86 2.25 -2.23
N THR A 53 -5.61 2.12 -1.78
CA THR A 53 -4.68 3.25 -1.59
C THR A 53 -4.51 4.06 -2.87
N GLN A 54 -4.40 3.41 -4.03
CA GLN A 54 -4.28 4.08 -5.33
C GLN A 54 -5.50 4.97 -5.63
N ARG A 55 -6.71 4.47 -5.40
CA ARG A 55 -7.95 5.24 -5.57
C ARG A 55 -7.99 6.45 -4.61
N LEU A 56 -7.53 6.28 -3.38
CA LEU A 56 -7.50 7.35 -2.38
C LEU A 56 -6.50 8.44 -2.75
N VAL A 57 -5.28 8.06 -3.13
CA VAL A 57 -4.26 9.01 -3.57
C VAL A 57 -4.72 9.75 -4.83
N HIS A 58 -5.33 9.05 -5.80
CA HIS A 58 -5.92 9.68 -6.98
C HIS A 58 -6.96 10.74 -6.62
N ALA A 59 -7.83 10.45 -5.66
CA ALA A 59 -8.84 11.41 -5.20
C ALA A 59 -8.20 12.65 -4.56
N ALA A 60 -7.09 12.49 -3.84
CA ALA A 60 -6.38 13.60 -3.19
C ALA A 60 -5.55 14.45 -4.17
N LEU A 61 -4.94 13.85 -5.20
CA LEU A 61 -4.08 14.54 -6.15
C LEU A 61 -4.81 15.11 -7.38
N GLY A 62 -6.03 14.62 -7.66
CA GLY A 62 -6.83 15.04 -8.81
C GLY A 62 -6.62 14.10 -10.01
N PRO A 63 -7.60 13.22 -10.31
CA PRO A 63 -7.40 12.09 -11.22
C PRO A 63 -7.06 12.48 -12.66
N ASP A 64 -7.47 13.67 -13.12
CA ASP A 64 -7.24 14.11 -14.49
C ASP A 64 -5.84 14.70 -14.74
N HIS A 65 -5.03 14.86 -13.70
CA HIS A 65 -3.71 15.50 -13.74
C HIS A 65 -2.55 14.59 -13.32
N VAL A 66 -2.84 13.36 -12.88
CA VAL A 66 -1.85 12.40 -12.35
C VAL A 66 -1.66 11.25 -13.31
N ALA A 67 -0.42 10.97 -13.68
CA ALA A 67 -0.06 9.80 -14.46
C ALA A 67 -0.09 8.56 -13.54
N SER A 68 -0.92 7.58 -13.85
CA SER A 68 -1.03 6.33 -13.07
C SER A 68 -0.30 5.19 -13.76
N TYR A 69 0.54 4.47 -13.01
CA TYR A 69 1.28 3.33 -13.57
C TYR A 69 1.20 2.09 -12.68
N ASP A 70 0.86 0.95 -13.28
CA ASP A 70 1.07 -0.38 -12.73
C ASP A 70 1.71 -1.23 -13.84
N GLY A 71 2.81 -1.89 -13.51
CA GLY A 71 3.55 -2.74 -14.45
C GLY A 71 2.72 -3.94 -14.92
N ASP A 72 1.84 -4.46 -14.07
CA ASP A 72 0.97 -5.59 -14.40
C ASP A 72 -0.03 -5.24 -15.51
N ASP A 73 -0.34 -3.95 -15.71
CA ASP A 73 -1.27 -3.51 -16.76
C ASP A 73 -0.62 -3.47 -18.15
N ASN A 74 0.72 -3.54 -18.24
CA ASN A 74 1.41 -3.53 -19.52
C ASN A 74 0.99 -4.71 -20.41
N ALA A 75 0.69 -5.88 -19.84
CA ALA A 75 0.26 -7.04 -20.62
C ALA A 75 -1.03 -6.77 -21.42
N ALA A 76 -1.90 -5.87 -20.93
CA ALA A 76 -3.20 -5.60 -21.53
C ALA A 76 -3.12 -4.85 -22.87
N VAL A 77 -1.99 -4.19 -23.17
CA VAL A 77 -1.78 -3.55 -24.50
C VAL A 77 -1.36 -4.54 -25.58
N HIS A 78 -1.18 -5.82 -25.24
CA HIS A 78 -0.94 -6.85 -26.25
C HIS A 78 -2.20 -7.05 -27.12
N PRO A 79 -2.12 -6.96 -28.47
CA PRO A 79 -3.28 -7.01 -29.36
C PRO A 79 -4.11 -8.30 -29.27
N ARG A 80 -3.50 -9.36 -28.75
CA ARG A 80 -4.15 -10.67 -28.53
C ARG A 80 -4.28 -11.04 -27.04
N TYR A 81 -4.21 -10.07 -26.12
CA TYR A 81 -4.21 -10.32 -24.66
C TYR A 81 -5.36 -11.22 -24.19
N ASP A 82 -6.59 -10.85 -24.56
CA ASP A 82 -7.79 -11.59 -24.19
C ASP A 82 -7.82 -13.01 -24.76
N ALA A 83 -7.34 -13.19 -25.99
CA ALA A 83 -7.28 -14.50 -26.63
C ALA A 83 -6.23 -15.40 -25.93
N LEU A 84 -5.08 -14.83 -25.57
CA LEU A 84 -4.04 -15.55 -24.82
C LEU A 84 -4.52 -15.96 -23.43
N ARG A 85 -5.23 -15.08 -22.70
CA ARG A 85 -5.80 -15.40 -21.38
C ARG A 85 -6.80 -16.55 -21.43
N ARG A 86 -7.68 -16.56 -22.45
CA ARG A 86 -8.70 -17.60 -22.60
C ARG A 86 -8.15 -18.93 -23.06
N GLU A 87 -7.13 -18.93 -23.91
CA GLU A 87 -6.55 -20.17 -24.43
C GLU A 87 -5.53 -20.81 -23.48
N HIS A 88 -4.68 -19.99 -22.85
CA HIS A 88 -3.54 -20.46 -22.05
C HIS A 88 -3.76 -20.32 -20.53
N GLY A 89 -4.98 -19.98 -20.10
CA GLY A 89 -5.41 -19.96 -18.71
C GLY A 89 -4.44 -19.20 -17.80
N ILE A 90 -3.87 -19.91 -16.82
CA ILE A 90 -2.96 -19.36 -15.81
C ILE A 90 -1.67 -18.73 -16.38
N GLU A 91 -1.25 -19.15 -17.58
CA GLU A 91 -0.03 -18.67 -18.23
C GLU A 91 -0.27 -17.49 -19.18
N GLY A 92 -1.50 -17.28 -19.63
CA GLY A 92 -1.82 -16.34 -20.70
C GLY A 92 -1.41 -14.89 -20.43
N HIS A 93 -1.49 -14.44 -19.17
CA HIS A 93 -1.01 -13.10 -18.78
C HIS A 93 0.53 -12.97 -18.90
N ASP A 94 1.30 -13.94 -18.42
CA ASP A 94 2.76 -13.93 -18.48
C ASP A 94 3.25 -14.11 -19.92
N MET A 95 2.54 -14.87 -20.75
CA MET A 95 2.82 -14.97 -22.20
C MET A 95 2.70 -13.60 -22.89
N ALA A 96 1.58 -12.89 -22.68
CA ALA A 96 1.39 -11.57 -23.26
C ALA A 96 2.44 -10.56 -22.76
N SER A 97 2.76 -10.61 -21.46
CA SER A 97 3.80 -9.78 -20.85
C SER A 97 5.18 -10.05 -21.47
N LYS A 98 5.59 -11.31 -21.58
CA LYS A 98 6.90 -11.68 -22.17
C LYS A 98 7.03 -11.25 -23.63
N ALA A 99 5.97 -11.39 -24.42
CA ALA A 99 5.96 -10.99 -25.83
C ALA A 99 6.22 -9.49 -26.04
N LEU A 100 5.65 -8.65 -25.18
CA LEU A 100 5.88 -7.20 -25.22
C LEU A 100 7.31 -6.79 -24.88
N ASN A 101 8.10 -7.69 -24.30
CA ASN A 101 9.44 -7.36 -23.84
C ASN A 101 10.55 -8.23 -24.46
N ASN A 102 10.32 -8.84 -25.65
CA ASN A 102 11.31 -9.69 -26.34
C ASN A 102 11.93 -10.80 -25.46
N GLY A 103 11.21 -11.28 -24.43
CA GLY A 103 11.70 -12.27 -23.48
C GLY A 103 12.51 -11.73 -22.27
N ASP A 104 12.94 -10.46 -22.27
CA ASP A 104 13.48 -9.75 -21.10
C ASP A 104 12.33 -8.99 -20.45
N LYS A 105 11.92 -9.27 -19.22
CA LYS A 105 10.65 -8.78 -18.61
C LYS A 105 10.53 -7.25 -18.39
N SER A 106 11.23 -6.40 -19.13
CA SER A 106 11.39 -5.00 -18.74
C SER A 106 11.38 -3.93 -19.84
N GLU A 107 11.36 -4.24 -21.14
CA GLU A 107 11.48 -3.21 -22.20
C GLU A 107 10.33 -2.17 -22.19
N LEU A 108 9.07 -2.62 -22.21
CA LEU A 108 7.92 -1.71 -22.13
C LEU A 108 7.85 -1.04 -20.76
N HIS A 109 8.27 -1.74 -19.71
CA HIS A 109 8.37 -1.16 -18.37
C HIS A 109 9.35 0.01 -18.36
N TRP A 110 10.55 -0.15 -18.90
CA TRP A 110 11.56 0.91 -18.95
C TRP A 110 11.16 2.05 -19.87
N ALA A 111 10.53 1.77 -21.01
CA ALA A 111 9.96 2.80 -21.87
C ALA A 111 8.88 3.63 -21.12
N SER A 112 8.01 2.96 -20.36
CA SER A 112 7.00 3.60 -19.52
C SER A 112 7.62 4.44 -18.41
N MET A 113 8.60 3.89 -17.68
CA MET A 113 9.30 4.62 -16.62
C MET A 113 10.05 5.84 -17.16
N LYS A 114 10.71 5.72 -18.30
CA LYS A 114 11.37 6.85 -18.97
C LYS A 114 10.36 7.94 -19.33
N HIS A 115 9.23 7.57 -19.94
CA HIS A 115 8.15 8.49 -20.28
C HIS A 115 7.60 9.24 -19.06
N LEU A 116 7.39 8.53 -17.95
CA LEU A 116 6.89 9.12 -16.70
C LEU A 116 7.90 10.05 -16.03
N ARG A 117 9.19 9.77 -16.14
CA ARG A 117 10.28 10.51 -15.45
C ARG A 117 10.75 11.73 -16.24
N GLU A 118 10.96 11.55 -17.54
CA GLU A 118 11.60 12.52 -18.45
C GLU A 118 10.60 13.20 -19.39
N GLY A 119 9.30 12.89 -19.28
CA GLY A 119 8.25 13.47 -20.12
C GLY A 119 8.09 14.98 -19.92
N GLU A 120 7.77 15.69 -21.01
CA GLU A 120 7.52 17.14 -21.01
C GLU A 120 6.08 17.45 -21.44
N PRO A 121 5.27 18.13 -20.60
CA PRO A 121 5.60 18.58 -19.24
C PRO A 121 5.67 17.43 -18.23
N GLN A 122 6.37 17.61 -17.10
CA GLN A 122 6.41 16.64 -16.02
C GLN A 122 5.08 16.60 -15.24
N TYR A 123 4.45 15.42 -15.18
CA TYR A 123 3.21 15.16 -14.44
C TYR A 123 3.50 14.71 -13.01
N ASP A 124 2.52 14.86 -12.11
CA ASP A 124 2.54 14.04 -10.89
C ASP A 124 2.34 12.58 -11.26
N VAL A 125 3.02 11.67 -10.58
CA VAL A 125 3.01 10.23 -10.87
C VAL A 125 2.52 9.47 -9.65
N LEU A 126 1.59 8.54 -9.88
CA LEU A 126 1.20 7.51 -8.92
C LEU A 126 1.53 6.15 -9.51
N ALA A 127 2.49 5.44 -8.91
CA ALA A 127 2.93 4.16 -9.44
C ALA A 127 2.85 3.02 -8.42
N SER A 128 2.41 1.85 -8.85
CA SER A 128 2.27 0.64 -8.04
C SER A 128 3.36 -0.37 -8.40
N HIS A 129 4.08 -0.86 -7.40
CA HIS A 129 5.08 -1.92 -7.53
C HIS A 129 5.22 -2.66 -6.19
N PRO A 130 5.65 -3.93 -6.13
CA PRO A 130 5.84 -4.59 -4.83
C PRO A 130 6.80 -3.83 -3.89
N LEU A 131 7.82 -3.17 -4.45
CA LEU A 131 8.89 -2.44 -3.73
C LEU A 131 9.46 -3.26 -2.57
N ALA A 132 9.54 -4.57 -2.76
CA ALA A 132 9.96 -5.51 -1.73
C ALA A 132 11.44 -5.85 -1.80
N ARG A 133 12.11 -5.56 -2.92
CA ARG A 133 13.54 -5.74 -3.12
C ARG A 133 14.22 -4.39 -3.08
N GLU A 134 15.24 -4.27 -2.24
CA GLU A 134 15.95 -3.02 -1.99
C GLU A 134 16.52 -2.41 -3.27
N GLU A 135 17.24 -3.20 -4.09
CA GLU A 135 17.79 -2.74 -5.37
C GLU A 135 16.71 -2.16 -6.30
N TRP A 136 15.56 -2.84 -6.41
CA TRP A 136 14.46 -2.38 -7.24
C TRP A 136 13.83 -1.11 -6.67
N ALA A 137 13.60 -1.06 -5.35
CA ALA A 137 13.04 0.11 -4.70
C ALA A 137 13.95 1.34 -4.87
N LYS A 138 15.27 1.18 -4.70
CA LYS A 138 16.28 2.22 -4.94
C LYS A 138 16.24 2.70 -6.39
N GLN A 139 16.17 1.80 -7.37
CA GLN A 139 16.07 2.16 -8.78
C GLN A 139 14.79 2.93 -9.13
N TRP A 140 13.68 2.58 -8.46
CA TRP A 140 12.42 3.30 -8.61
C TRP A 140 12.50 4.72 -8.05
N VAL A 141 12.95 4.85 -6.80
CA VAL A 141 13.07 6.13 -6.08
C VAL A 141 14.08 7.06 -6.73
N ASN A 142 15.31 6.59 -6.96
CA ASN A 142 16.39 7.43 -7.51
C ASN A 142 16.05 7.94 -8.91
N GLY A 143 15.45 7.09 -9.75
CA GLY A 143 15.09 7.51 -11.11
C GLY A 143 14.06 8.65 -11.17
N PHE A 144 13.23 8.85 -10.14
CA PHE A 144 12.39 10.04 -10.03
C PHE A 144 13.13 11.22 -9.39
N LYS A 145 13.91 10.98 -8.33
CA LYS A 145 14.69 12.05 -7.67
C LYS A 145 15.68 12.72 -8.60
N GLU A 146 16.36 11.94 -9.44
CA GLU A 146 17.30 12.44 -10.45
C GLU A 146 16.63 13.36 -11.48
N GLN A 147 15.30 13.25 -11.66
CA GLN A 147 14.50 14.14 -12.51
C GLN A 147 13.80 15.26 -11.72
N GLY A 148 14.21 15.51 -10.47
CA GLY A 148 13.73 16.63 -9.66
C GLY A 148 12.36 16.41 -8.99
N TYR A 149 11.90 15.17 -8.90
CA TYR A 149 10.65 14.86 -8.19
C TYR A 149 10.83 14.85 -6.67
N ARG A 150 9.81 15.32 -5.95
CA ARG A 150 9.57 14.92 -4.55
C ARG A 150 8.96 13.52 -4.55
N VAL A 151 9.64 12.57 -3.91
CA VAL A 151 9.27 11.14 -3.94
C VAL A 151 8.72 10.72 -2.59
N SER A 152 7.47 10.28 -2.58
CA SER A 152 6.79 9.69 -1.42
C SER A 152 6.56 8.20 -1.64
N VAL A 153 6.63 7.39 -0.59
CA VAL A 153 6.32 5.95 -0.66
C VAL A 153 5.24 5.59 0.35
N ALA A 154 4.20 4.87 -0.09
CA ALA A 154 3.18 4.32 0.80
C ALA A 154 3.18 2.79 0.73
N TYR A 155 3.55 2.13 1.84
CA TYR A 155 3.49 0.68 1.97
C TYR A 155 2.12 0.24 2.48
N VAL A 156 1.45 -0.65 1.75
CA VAL A 156 0.23 -1.30 2.22
C VAL A 156 0.60 -2.51 3.06
N ALA A 157 0.38 -2.42 4.37
CA ALA A 157 0.56 -3.52 5.30
C ALA A 157 -0.72 -4.37 5.33
N THR A 158 -0.56 -5.65 5.09
CA THR A 158 -1.65 -6.63 5.11
C THR A 158 -1.09 -7.96 5.55
N ASN A 159 -1.83 -8.64 6.43
CA ASN A 159 -1.47 -9.97 6.92
C ASN A 159 -1.30 -10.99 5.78
N HIS A 160 -0.41 -11.95 6.01
CA HIS A 160 -0.04 -12.99 5.05
C HIS A 160 -1.22 -13.80 4.52
N ALA A 161 -2.10 -14.28 5.40
CA ALA A 161 -3.25 -15.10 5.03
C ALA A 161 -4.22 -14.29 4.13
N ASN A 162 -4.48 -13.04 4.51
CA ASN A 162 -5.37 -12.13 3.80
C ASN A 162 -4.88 -11.81 2.37
N SER A 163 -3.59 -11.54 2.17
CA SER A 163 -3.08 -11.30 0.81
C SER A 163 -2.98 -12.59 -0.01
N THR A 164 -2.72 -13.74 0.63
CA THR A 164 -2.69 -15.05 -0.05
C THR A 164 -4.07 -15.46 -0.56
N ILE A 165 -5.13 -15.34 0.27
CA ILE A 165 -6.51 -15.64 -0.18
C ILE A 165 -6.96 -14.66 -1.26
N GLY A 166 -6.58 -13.38 -1.15
CA GLY A 166 -6.86 -12.38 -2.16
C GLY A 166 -6.21 -12.66 -3.52
N LEU A 167 -5.04 -13.31 -3.54
CA LEU A 167 -4.39 -13.74 -4.80
C LEU A 167 -5.21 -14.83 -5.50
N ALA A 168 -5.66 -15.83 -4.74
CA ALA A 168 -6.51 -16.90 -5.23
C ALA A 168 -7.86 -16.38 -5.74
N GLU A 169 -8.53 -15.55 -4.94
CA GLU A 169 -9.81 -14.95 -5.32
C GLU A 169 -9.67 -14.06 -6.57
N ARG A 170 -8.67 -13.18 -6.63
CA ARG A 170 -8.45 -12.31 -7.79
C ARG A 170 -8.30 -13.11 -9.08
N TYR A 171 -7.50 -14.17 -9.03
CA TYR A 171 -7.31 -15.03 -10.19
C TYR A 171 -8.61 -15.73 -10.57
N GLN A 172 -9.29 -16.37 -9.61
CA GLN A 172 -10.47 -17.16 -9.90
C GLN A 172 -11.62 -16.29 -10.39
N ASN A 173 -11.83 -15.10 -9.81
CA ASN A 173 -12.82 -14.16 -10.31
C ASN A 173 -12.53 -13.73 -11.76
N GLY A 174 -11.25 -13.60 -12.15
CA GLY A 174 -10.88 -13.35 -13.54
C GLY A 174 -11.23 -14.52 -14.45
N VAL A 175 -10.96 -15.75 -14.01
CA VAL A 175 -11.33 -16.96 -14.76
C VAL A 175 -12.85 -17.06 -14.94
N ASP A 176 -13.59 -16.88 -13.85
CA ASP A 176 -15.04 -17.06 -13.82
C ASP A 176 -15.78 -16.00 -14.64
N ASN A 177 -15.30 -14.76 -14.65
CA ASN A 177 -15.99 -13.63 -15.30
C ASN A 177 -15.44 -13.28 -16.69
N GLU A 178 -14.14 -13.45 -16.93
CA GLU A 178 -13.45 -12.96 -18.14
C GLU A 178 -12.80 -14.08 -18.96
N GLY A 179 -12.78 -15.31 -18.43
CA GLY A 179 -12.18 -16.48 -19.06
C GLY A 179 -10.67 -16.61 -18.85
N GLY A 180 -10.08 -15.85 -17.93
CA GLY A 180 -8.67 -16.01 -17.52
C GLY A 180 -8.31 -15.03 -16.41
N GLY A 181 -7.25 -15.26 -15.63
CA GLY A 181 -6.90 -14.42 -14.47
C GLY A 181 -5.43 -14.01 -14.43
N ARG A 182 -5.09 -13.03 -13.58
CA ARG A 182 -3.70 -12.68 -13.27
C ARG A 182 -3.21 -13.53 -12.10
N TRP A 183 -2.40 -14.54 -12.40
CA TRP A 183 -1.77 -15.39 -11.40
C TRP A 183 -0.37 -14.88 -11.03
N LEU A 184 0.00 -15.06 -9.77
CA LEU A 184 1.36 -14.91 -9.29
C LEU A 184 1.68 -16.16 -8.47
N ASP A 185 2.91 -16.64 -8.57
CA ASP A 185 3.35 -17.77 -7.77
C ASP A 185 3.31 -17.44 -6.26
N PRO A 186 2.66 -18.26 -5.41
CA PRO A 186 2.63 -18.03 -3.97
C PRO A 186 4.01 -17.95 -3.31
N ASP A 187 5.03 -18.63 -3.82
CA ASP A 187 6.39 -18.55 -3.27
C ASP A 187 7.02 -17.19 -3.60
N LEU A 188 6.74 -16.64 -4.78
CA LEU A 188 7.15 -15.28 -5.15
C LEU A 188 6.39 -14.22 -4.32
N HIS A 189 5.11 -14.46 -4.05
CA HIS A 189 4.33 -13.64 -3.12
C HIS A 189 4.99 -13.64 -1.73
N ASP A 190 5.39 -14.81 -1.22
CA ASP A 190 5.99 -14.95 0.12
C ASP A 190 7.37 -14.27 0.19
N GLN A 191 8.18 -14.33 -0.88
CA GLN A 191 9.42 -13.55 -0.98
C GLN A 191 9.14 -12.05 -0.82
N PHE A 192 8.19 -11.50 -1.60
CA PHE A 192 7.83 -10.09 -1.49
C PHE A 192 7.25 -9.73 -0.13
N TYR A 193 6.48 -10.63 0.48
CA TYR A 193 5.98 -10.42 1.83
C TYR A 193 7.15 -10.28 2.81
N ASN A 194 8.10 -11.20 2.81
CA ASN A 194 9.19 -11.24 3.78
C ASN A 194 10.21 -10.10 3.61
N GLU A 195 10.56 -9.72 2.38
CA GLU A 195 11.63 -8.73 2.09
C GLU A 195 11.16 -7.27 2.23
N MET A 196 9.85 -7.02 2.10
CA MET A 196 9.29 -5.65 2.07
C MET A 196 9.57 -4.79 3.32
N PRO A 197 9.47 -5.29 4.57
CA PRO A 197 9.78 -4.48 5.75
C PRO A 197 11.25 -4.02 5.81
N ASP A 198 12.19 -4.87 5.40
CA ASP A 198 13.62 -4.52 5.36
C ASP A 198 13.90 -3.49 4.27
N THR A 199 13.27 -3.65 3.09
CA THR A 199 13.36 -2.65 2.03
C THR A 199 12.80 -1.30 2.45
N ALA A 200 11.65 -1.27 3.14
CA ALA A 200 11.07 -0.03 3.66
C ALA A 200 12.02 0.65 4.66
N GLN A 201 12.63 -0.14 5.57
CA GLN A 201 13.63 0.35 6.50
C GLN A 201 14.84 0.98 5.80
N ALA A 202 15.35 0.34 4.74
CA ALA A 202 16.46 0.86 3.97
C ALA A 202 16.11 2.23 3.34
N LEU A 203 14.93 2.35 2.71
CA LEU A 203 14.49 3.62 2.12
C LEU A 203 14.38 4.75 3.16
N GLU A 204 13.89 4.45 4.36
CA GLU A 204 13.74 5.44 5.43
C GLU A 204 15.08 5.81 6.09
N SER A 205 15.82 4.81 6.54
CA SER A 205 17.08 5.00 7.29
C SER A 205 18.19 5.64 6.45
N GLU A 206 18.22 5.38 5.14
CA GLU A 206 19.15 6.02 4.21
C GLU A 206 18.65 7.38 3.69
N GLY A 207 17.45 7.83 4.07
CA GLY A 207 16.88 9.11 3.67
C GLY A 207 16.62 9.22 2.17
N LEU A 208 16.28 8.11 1.51
CA LEU A 208 16.13 8.06 0.05
C LEU A 208 14.82 8.69 -0.42
N VAL A 209 13.77 8.63 0.39
CA VAL A 209 12.44 9.20 0.08
C VAL A 209 12.22 10.48 0.87
N ASP A 210 11.29 11.32 0.43
CA ASP A 210 10.95 12.58 1.10
C ASP A 210 9.79 12.42 2.09
N ASP A 211 8.90 11.47 1.84
CA ASP A 211 7.81 11.10 2.72
C ASP A 211 7.62 9.57 2.68
N ILE A 212 7.30 8.96 3.82
CA ILE A 212 6.98 7.54 3.88
C ILE A 212 5.72 7.30 4.71
N TYR A 213 4.88 6.37 4.26
CA TYR A 213 3.63 6.02 4.91
C TYR A 213 3.52 4.50 5.02
N VAL A 214 2.89 4.03 6.09
CA VAL A 214 2.34 2.68 6.21
C VAL A 214 0.84 2.82 6.33
N VAL A 215 0.11 2.12 5.47
CA VAL A 215 -1.35 2.10 5.49
C VAL A 215 -1.88 0.67 5.63
N ASP A 216 -3.04 0.54 6.25
CA ASP A 216 -3.79 -0.72 6.20
C ASP A 216 -4.47 -0.91 4.83
N ARG A 217 -5.16 -2.05 4.67
CA ARG A 217 -5.87 -2.42 3.44
C ARG A 217 -6.99 -1.45 3.05
N ASP A 218 -7.56 -0.73 4.02
CA ASP A 218 -8.64 0.25 3.82
C ASP A 218 -8.09 1.66 3.55
N GLY A 219 -6.77 1.83 3.67
CA GLY A 219 -6.07 3.07 3.41
C GLY A 219 -6.01 4.01 4.61
N ASN A 220 -6.21 3.50 5.83
CA ASN A 220 -5.93 4.26 7.05
C ASN A 220 -4.41 4.29 7.28
N VAL A 221 -3.88 5.46 7.58
CA VAL A 221 -2.46 5.68 7.91
C VAL A 221 -2.20 5.15 9.32
N LEU A 222 -1.28 4.20 9.40
CA LEU A 222 -0.80 3.58 10.64
C LEU A 222 0.50 4.23 11.12
N TYR A 223 1.28 4.73 10.16
CA TYR A 223 2.54 5.42 10.38
C TYR A 223 2.79 6.37 9.21
N GLU A 224 3.34 7.54 9.50
CA GLU A 224 3.90 8.42 8.50
C GLU A 224 5.12 9.15 9.06
N ASN A 225 6.07 9.43 8.20
CA ASN A 225 7.24 10.24 8.51
C ASN A 225 7.59 11.09 7.30
N HIS A 226 8.11 12.29 7.56
CA HIS A 226 8.38 13.28 6.54
C HIS A 226 9.78 13.86 6.76
N ARG A 227 10.48 14.12 5.66
CA ARG A 227 11.75 14.84 5.70
C ARG A 227 11.52 16.33 5.57
N ASP A 228 12.19 17.07 6.43
CA ASP A 228 12.29 18.52 6.35
C ASP A 228 13.24 18.97 5.24
N ALA A 229 13.42 20.28 5.08
CA ALA A 229 14.26 20.87 4.05
C ALA A 229 15.75 20.62 4.28
N ASP A 230 16.15 20.41 5.54
CA ASP A 230 17.52 20.10 5.96
C ASP A 230 17.81 18.58 5.85
N GLY A 231 16.78 17.79 5.52
CA GLY A 231 16.86 16.37 5.23
C GLY A 231 16.72 15.49 6.46
N ASN A 232 16.31 16.03 7.62
CA ASN A 232 16.07 15.27 8.83
C ASN A 232 14.64 14.73 8.85
N TRP A 233 14.45 13.60 9.53
CA TRP A 233 13.12 13.06 9.76
C TRP A 233 12.42 13.80 10.91
N GLU A 234 11.12 14.04 10.77
CA GLU A 234 10.28 14.62 11.84
C GLU A 234 10.18 13.70 13.06
N GLN A 235 10.29 12.39 12.85
CA GLN A 235 10.24 11.35 13.87
C GLN A 235 11.37 10.33 13.67
N GLU A 236 11.74 9.62 14.74
CA GLU A 236 12.69 8.50 14.63
C GLU A 236 12.16 7.43 13.66
N PRO A 237 12.99 6.94 12.71
CA PRO A 237 12.59 5.90 11.76
C PRO A 237 11.99 4.65 12.42
N ALA A 238 10.75 4.33 12.08
CA ALA A 238 10.01 3.19 12.61
C ALA A 238 9.16 2.44 11.57
N VAL A 239 9.35 2.71 10.25
CA VAL A 239 8.49 2.16 9.19
C VAL A 239 8.37 0.64 9.22
N LYS A 240 9.49 -0.05 9.46
CA LYS A 240 9.53 -1.52 9.52
C LYS A 240 8.69 -2.05 10.65
N GLN A 241 8.79 -1.46 11.84
CA GLN A 241 8.03 -1.90 12.99
C GLN A 241 6.53 -1.69 12.74
N ALA A 242 6.13 -0.55 12.17
CA ALA A 242 4.74 -0.29 11.83
C ALA A 242 4.15 -1.31 10.83
N ILE A 243 4.94 -1.76 9.85
CA ILE A 243 4.54 -2.83 8.92
C ILE A 243 4.36 -4.16 9.65
N LEU A 244 5.30 -4.53 10.53
CA LEU A 244 5.25 -5.78 11.30
C LEU A 244 4.07 -5.79 12.27
N ASP A 245 3.85 -4.69 12.99
CA ASP A 245 2.76 -4.55 13.95
C ASP A 245 1.38 -4.77 13.28
N GLU A 246 1.17 -4.23 12.07
CA GLU A 246 -0.08 -4.46 11.35
C GLU A 246 -0.20 -5.89 10.82
N ARG A 247 0.91 -6.49 10.38
CA ARG A 247 0.90 -7.87 9.88
C ARG A 247 0.60 -8.88 10.98
N ASP A 248 1.08 -8.62 12.19
CA ASP A 248 0.93 -9.50 13.36
C ASP A 248 -0.36 -9.24 14.15
N ARG A 249 -1.11 -8.18 13.79
CA ARG A 249 -2.37 -7.84 14.44
C ARG A 249 -3.41 -8.98 14.32
N PRO A 250 -4.16 -9.27 15.40
CA PRO A 250 -5.32 -10.16 15.33
C PRO A 250 -6.29 -9.76 14.21
N PRO A 251 -6.89 -10.73 13.49
CA PRO A 251 -7.90 -10.42 12.47
C PRO A 251 -9.09 -9.68 13.10
N THR A 252 -9.78 -8.86 12.32
CA THR A 252 -11.13 -8.46 12.71
C THR A 252 -12.11 -9.61 12.42
N PRO A 253 -13.28 -9.67 13.09
CA PRO A 253 -14.30 -10.65 12.78
C PRO A 253 -14.67 -10.67 11.29
N GLU A 254 -14.77 -9.51 10.66
CA GLU A 254 -15.12 -9.35 9.25
C GLU A 254 -14.01 -9.88 8.32
N ALA A 255 -12.74 -9.62 8.66
CA ALA A 255 -11.61 -10.11 7.88
C ALA A 255 -11.48 -11.64 7.98
N HIS A 256 -11.71 -12.20 9.18
CA HIS A 256 -11.75 -13.64 9.40
C HIS A 256 -12.88 -14.30 8.61
N GLU A 257 -14.10 -13.76 8.74
CA GLU A 257 -15.28 -14.25 8.04
C GLU A 257 -15.10 -14.20 6.52
N TYR A 258 -14.59 -13.09 5.97
CA TYR A 258 -14.31 -12.98 4.55
C TYR A 258 -13.32 -14.05 4.06
N LEU A 259 -12.24 -14.32 4.80
CA LEU A 259 -11.28 -15.36 4.44
C LEU A 259 -11.95 -16.74 4.45
N THR A 260 -12.67 -17.09 5.52
CA THR A 260 -13.35 -18.38 5.65
C THR A 260 -14.41 -18.58 4.57
N GLN A 261 -15.25 -17.58 4.31
CA GLN A 261 -16.26 -17.65 3.26
C GLN A 261 -15.63 -17.77 1.86
N THR A 262 -14.54 -17.07 1.61
CA THR A 262 -13.82 -17.17 0.33
C THR A 262 -13.21 -18.56 0.16
N ALA A 263 -12.61 -19.11 1.22
CA ALA A 263 -12.04 -20.45 1.18
C ALA A 263 -13.12 -21.52 0.94
N ASP A 264 -14.24 -21.45 1.67
CA ASP A 264 -15.38 -22.35 1.51
C ASP A 264 -15.95 -22.29 0.08
N ARG A 265 -16.18 -21.09 -0.44
CA ARG A 265 -16.64 -20.87 -1.83
C ARG A 265 -15.70 -21.46 -2.88
N LEU A 266 -14.40 -21.41 -2.66
CA LEU A 266 -13.41 -21.89 -3.63
C LEU A 266 -13.16 -23.40 -3.52
N LEU A 267 -13.08 -23.95 -2.30
CA LEU A 267 -12.69 -25.35 -2.06
C LEU A 267 -13.86 -26.31 -2.01
N ASP A 268 -14.93 -25.95 -1.31
CA ASP A 268 -15.97 -26.87 -0.84
C ASP A 268 -17.32 -26.62 -1.51
N ASN A 269 -17.72 -25.35 -1.65
CA ASN A 269 -19.03 -24.91 -2.15
C ASN A 269 -18.93 -24.19 -3.50
N ARG A 270 -18.03 -24.64 -4.36
CA ARG A 270 -17.82 -24.04 -5.67
C ARG A 270 -18.96 -24.37 -6.64
N ASP A 271 -19.46 -23.36 -7.36
CA ASP A 271 -20.50 -23.54 -8.40
C ASP A 271 -20.02 -24.53 -9.48
N PRO A 272 -20.71 -25.67 -9.68
CA PRO A 272 -20.33 -26.68 -10.68
C PRO A 272 -20.40 -26.19 -12.14
N SER A 273 -21.09 -25.08 -12.42
CA SER A 273 -21.19 -24.48 -13.75
C SER A 273 -19.94 -23.67 -14.13
N LEU A 274 -19.11 -23.29 -13.15
CA LEU A 274 -17.90 -22.50 -13.37
C LEU A 274 -16.68 -23.40 -13.65
N PRO A 275 -15.64 -22.92 -14.37
CA PRO A 275 -14.44 -23.70 -14.68
C PRO A 275 -13.74 -24.28 -13.44
N PRO A 276 -13.22 -25.51 -13.42
CA PRO A 276 -12.66 -26.11 -12.19
C PRO A 276 -11.52 -25.28 -11.59
N LEU A 277 -11.36 -25.37 -10.26
CA LEU A 277 -10.27 -24.71 -9.55
C LEU A 277 -8.92 -25.34 -9.93
N GLU A 278 -8.00 -24.52 -10.44
CA GLU A 278 -6.63 -24.94 -10.76
C GLU A 278 -5.89 -25.45 -9.51
N PRO A 279 -5.04 -26.50 -9.60
CA PRO A 279 -4.31 -27.03 -8.45
C PRO A 279 -3.47 -26.00 -7.70
N LYS A 280 -2.82 -25.08 -8.43
CA LYS A 280 -2.02 -23.99 -7.82
C LYS A 280 -2.88 -23.00 -7.04
N VAL A 281 -4.11 -22.77 -7.49
CA VAL A 281 -5.06 -21.88 -6.80
C VAL A 281 -5.57 -22.56 -5.54
N ARG A 282 -5.93 -23.85 -5.63
CA ARG A 282 -6.28 -24.67 -4.45
C ARG A 282 -5.20 -24.60 -3.38
N GLU A 283 -3.94 -24.82 -3.77
CA GLU A 283 -2.80 -24.77 -2.86
C GLU A 283 -2.68 -23.40 -2.17
N ALA A 284 -2.87 -22.30 -2.91
CA ALA A 284 -2.83 -20.97 -2.32
C ALA A 284 -3.95 -20.75 -1.29
N VAL A 285 -5.17 -21.24 -1.56
CA VAL A 285 -6.29 -21.17 -0.60
C VAL A 285 -5.96 -21.99 0.65
N GLU A 286 -5.47 -23.22 0.50
CA GLU A 286 -5.08 -24.09 1.61
C GLU A 286 -3.94 -23.48 2.46
N ARG A 287 -2.95 -22.84 1.82
CA ARG A 287 -1.90 -22.08 2.51
C ARG A 287 -2.48 -20.92 3.32
N ALA A 288 -3.44 -20.18 2.76
CA ALA A 288 -4.10 -19.08 3.45
C ALA A 288 -4.91 -19.56 4.66
N VAL A 289 -5.69 -20.63 4.51
CA VAL A 289 -6.48 -21.23 5.61
C VAL A 289 -5.59 -21.74 6.73
N ARG A 290 -4.48 -22.42 6.41
CA ARG A 290 -3.52 -22.88 7.41
C ARG A 290 -2.95 -21.71 8.23
N ARG A 291 -2.53 -20.64 7.55
CA ARG A 291 -2.02 -19.42 8.20
C ARG A 291 -3.09 -18.74 9.04
N GLU A 292 -4.34 -18.70 8.58
CA GLU A 292 -5.44 -18.15 9.36
C GLU A 292 -5.66 -18.93 10.66
N GLY A 293 -5.56 -20.26 10.61
CA GLY A 293 -5.65 -21.12 11.79
C GLY A 293 -4.52 -20.95 12.81
N GLU A 294 -3.41 -20.33 12.42
CA GLU A 294 -2.27 -20.01 13.29
C GLU A 294 -2.41 -18.63 13.98
N ARG A 295 -3.41 -17.81 13.58
CA ARG A 295 -3.60 -16.46 14.10
C ARG A 295 -4.30 -16.46 15.47
N PRO A 296 -4.12 -15.40 16.28
CA PRO A 296 -4.94 -15.15 17.45
C PRO A 296 -6.44 -15.05 17.09
N ALA A 297 -7.29 -15.20 18.11
CA ALA A 297 -8.73 -15.05 17.95
C ALA A 297 -9.08 -13.66 17.39
N PRO A 298 -10.15 -13.53 16.58
CA PRO A 298 -10.55 -12.24 16.03
C PRO A 298 -10.89 -11.21 17.11
N GLU A 299 -10.46 -9.97 16.90
CA GLU A 299 -10.69 -8.84 17.80
C GLU A 299 -11.36 -7.67 17.06
N SER A 300 -12.36 -7.05 17.69
CA SER A 300 -13.03 -5.87 17.12
C SER A 300 -12.07 -4.70 16.99
N SER A 301 -12.16 -3.97 15.87
CA SER A 301 -11.38 -2.76 15.63
C SER A 301 -12.32 -1.58 15.35
N ASN A 302 -11.98 -0.40 15.89
CA ASN A 302 -12.65 0.86 15.55
C ASN A 302 -11.95 1.60 14.39
N ARG A 303 -10.91 1.01 13.78
CA ARG A 303 -10.21 1.61 12.63
C ARG A 303 -11.18 1.75 11.45
N GLY A 304 -11.10 2.88 10.73
CA GLY A 304 -12.01 3.24 9.64
C GLY A 304 -13.22 4.09 10.04
N GLN A 305 -13.51 4.27 11.34
CA GLN A 305 -14.52 5.23 11.79
C GLN A 305 -14.03 6.68 11.72
N ASP A 306 -12.73 6.90 11.89
CA ASP A 306 -12.09 8.21 11.78
C ASP A 306 -11.48 8.40 10.39
N THR A 307 -12.19 9.12 9.53
CA THR A 307 -11.72 9.42 8.17
C THR A 307 -10.53 10.37 8.15
N SER A 308 -10.22 11.07 9.26
CA SER A 308 -9.05 11.97 9.34
C SER A 308 -7.72 11.23 9.21
N GLN A 309 -7.71 9.93 9.52
CA GLN A 309 -6.54 9.06 9.42
C GLN A 309 -6.39 8.45 8.02
N ARG A 310 -7.32 8.66 7.08
CA ARG A 310 -7.20 8.09 5.74
C ARG A 310 -6.15 8.82 4.91
N ILE A 311 -5.43 8.08 4.08
CA ILE A 311 -4.29 8.61 3.30
C ILE A 311 -4.67 9.76 2.38
N ASP A 312 -5.89 9.79 1.82
CA ASP A 312 -6.37 10.92 1.03
C ASP A 312 -6.43 12.21 1.86
N THR A 313 -6.88 12.10 3.10
CA THR A 313 -6.98 13.22 4.04
C THR A 313 -5.62 13.64 4.58
N ARG A 314 -4.78 12.68 5.01
CA ARG A 314 -3.41 12.96 5.48
C ARG A 314 -2.55 13.57 4.38
N LEU A 315 -2.63 13.01 3.17
CA LEU A 315 -1.92 13.55 2.01
C LEU A 315 -2.41 14.97 1.73
N ALA A 316 -3.72 15.21 1.58
CA ALA A 316 -4.24 16.55 1.33
C ALA A 316 -3.79 17.58 2.38
N ALA A 317 -3.75 17.20 3.66
CA ALA A 317 -3.22 18.04 4.73
C ALA A 317 -1.72 18.35 4.56
N ASN A 318 -0.90 17.34 4.25
CA ASN A 318 0.53 17.52 3.97
C ASN A 318 0.76 18.41 2.72
N LEU A 319 -0.06 18.26 1.68
CA LEU A 319 0.03 19.07 0.47
C LEU A 319 -0.42 20.52 0.67
N ALA A 320 -1.32 20.77 1.62
CA ALA A 320 -1.81 22.10 1.97
C ALA A 320 -0.96 22.80 3.03
N ALA A 321 -0.02 22.09 3.68
CA ALA A 321 0.85 22.66 4.69
C ALA A 321 1.67 23.82 4.09
N PRO A 322 1.65 25.01 4.71
CA PRO A 322 2.44 26.13 4.21
C PRO A 322 3.94 25.79 4.31
N ALA A 323 4.72 26.25 3.33
CA ALA A 323 6.18 26.19 3.44
C ALA A 323 6.61 26.89 4.74
N ARG A 324 7.70 26.40 5.37
CA ARG A 324 8.27 27.01 6.59
C ARG A 324 8.42 28.51 6.35
N PRO A 325 7.75 29.38 7.13
CA PRO A 325 7.89 30.82 6.97
C PRO A 325 9.33 31.25 7.21
N ASP A 326 9.83 32.19 6.41
CA ASP A 326 11.14 32.78 6.62
C ASP A 326 11.24 33.38 8.04
N GLY A 327 12.29 33.00 8.78
CA GLY A 327 12.57 33.53 10.12
C GLY A 327 11.99 32.74 11.29
N ILE A 328 11.30 31.62 11.06
CA ILE A 328 10.98 30.65 12.12
C ILE A 328 12.07 29.57 12.13
N ASP A 329 12.70 29.35 13.28
CA ASP A 329 13.66 28.26 13.44
C ASP A 329 12.96 26.90 13.35
N GLU A 330 13.70 25.91 12.88
CA GLU A 330 13.17 24.59 12.55
C GLU A 330 12.58 23.84 13.75
N ALA A 331 13.20 23.96 14.93
CA ALA A 331 12.68 23.33 16.14
C ALA A 331 11.30 23.89 16.51
N THR A 332 11.13 25.21 16.38
CA THR A 332 9.84 25.89 16.59
C THR A 332 8.81 25.49 15.52
N TRP A 333 9.21 25.38 14.25
CA TRP A 333 8.33 24.95 13.16
C TRP A 333 7.88 23.48 13.32
N ASN A 334 8.81 22.58 13.63
CA ASN A 334 8.54 21.15 13.81
C ASN A 334 7.69 20.89 15.07
N ALA A 335 7.91 21.64 16.16
CA ALA A 335 7.05 21.55 17.35
C ALA A 335 5.60 21.97 17.06
N GLN A 336 5.39 22.97 16.19
CA GLN A 336 4.04 23.41 15.78
C GLN A 336 3.34 22.36 14.90
N ARG A 337 4.08 21.67 14.04
CA ARG A 337 3.56 20.56 13.21
C ARG A 337 3.26 19.29 14.00
N ALA A 338 4.14 18.93 14.94
CA ALA A 338 3.93 17.76 15.81
C ALA A 338 2.68 17.91 16.69
N ALA A 339 2.37 19.13 17.13
CA ALA A 339 1.14 19.42 17.89
C ALA A 339 -0.14 19.29 17.04
N THR A 340 -0.05 19.36 15.71
CA THR A 340 -1.19 19.23 14.79
C THR A 340 -1.35 17.83 14.19
N SER A 341 -0.30 17.01 14.15
CA SER A 341 -0.34 15.67 13.52
C SER A 341 -1.08 14.60 14.35
N GLY A 342 -1.29 14.82 15.65
CA GLY A 342 -2.18 14.01 16.51
C GLY A 342 -1.75 12.56 16.76
N LEU A 343 -0.57 12.16 16.30
CA LEU A 343 -0.01 10.83 16.52
C LEU A 343 0.75 10.83 17.85
N VAL A 344 0.30 9.99 18.79
CA VAL A 344 1.02 9.72 20.04
C VAL A 344 2.19 8.81 19.71
N PRO A 345 3.43 9.13 20.12
CA PRO A 345 4.56 8.23 19.92
C PRO A 345 4.29 6.88 20.57
N ALA A 346 4.59 5.79 19.88
CA ALA A 346 4.66 4.46 20.48
C ALA A 346 5.86 4.40 21.45
N GLY A 347 5.68 4.95 22.65
CA GLY A 347 6.64 4.94 23.73
C GLY A 347 6.32 3.84 24.73
N SER A 348 7.11 2.76 24.66
CA SER A 348 7.47 1.83 25.74
C SER A 348 6.70 1.96 27.07
N GLY A 349 5.82 1.00 27.32
CA GLY A 349 5.32 0.70 28.65
C GLY A 349 6.45 0.22 29.55
N ALA A 350 7.12 1.14 30.24
CA ALA A 350 7.94 0.84 31.40
C ALA A 350 7.23 1.42 32.63
N GLY A 351 6.63 0.55 33.42
CA GLY A 351 6.06 0.91 34.71
C GLY A 351 7.13 1.54 35.60
N SER A 352 6.88 2.75 36.07
CA SER A 352 7.47 3.23 37.31
C SER A 352 6.35 3.73 38.21
N SER A 353 6.10 2.95 39.26
CA SER A 353 5.42 3.38 40.46
C SER A 353 6.27 4.47 41.11
N ALA A 354 5.77 5.71 41.09
CA ALA A 354 6.31 6.80 41.90
C ALA A 354 5.18 7.37 42.75
N ASP A 355 5.39 7.26 44.07
CA ASP A 355 4.57 7.73 45.16
C ASP A 355 4.10 9.19 44.97
N LEU A 356 2.80 9.42 45.17
CA LEU A 356 2.23 10.74 45.37
C LEU A 356 2.31 11.10 46.87
N PRO A 357 2.85 12.27 47.24
CA PRO A 357 2.85 12.71 48.63
C PRO A 357 1.47 13.26 49.03
N SER A 358 0.99 12.79 50.18
CA SER A 358 -0.25 13.15 50.84
C SER A 358 -0.33 14.65 51.14
N ARG A 359 -1.42 15.31 50.71
CA ARG A 359 -1.81 16.65 51.19
C ARG A 359 -2.46 16.54 52.58
N PRO A 360 -2.19 17.47 53.53
CA PRO A 360 -2.83 17.47 54.83
C PRO A 360 -4.21 18.12 54.76
N THR A 361 -5.24 17.44 55.27
CA THR A 361 -6.56 18.02 55.53
C THR A 361 -6.59 18.63 56.92
N THR A 362 -6.77 19.95 56.95
CA THR A 362 -7.10 20.73 58.15
C THR A 362 -8.54 20.44 58.58
N GLY A 363 -8.71 20.31 59.90
CA GLY A 363 -9.97 19.98 60.54
C GLY A 363 -11.02 21.11 60.50
N GLY A 364 -12.27 20.67 60.62
CA GLY A 364 -13.43 21.49 60.92
C GLY A 364 -14.46 20.62 61.62
N GLN A 365 -14.71 20.94 62.90
CA GLN A 365 -15.60 20.22 63.81
C GLN A 365 -17.09 20.45 63.50
N SER A 366 -17.88 19.51 64.04
CA SER A 366 -19.20 19.66 64.67
C SER A 366 -20.46 19.49 63.80
N GLN A 367 -21.20 18.41 64.04
CA GLN A 367 -22.43 18.31 64.88
C GLN A 367 -23.15 17.00 64.48
N GLN A 368 -23.19 16.00 65.36
CA GLN A 368 -24.28 15.71 66.31
C GLN A 368 -25.56 15.16 65.62
N ARG A 369 -25.79 13.83 65.71
CA ARG A 369 -26.92 13.19 66.43
C ARG A 369 -27.16 11.72 66.01
N ASP A 370 -27.32 10.92 67.06
CA ASP A 370 -28.27 9.82 67.26
C ASP A 370 -28.14 8.48 66.47
N THR A 371 -27.63 7.50 67.22
CA THR A 371 -27.86 6.03 67.29
C THR A 371 -29.33 5.56 67.14
N PRO A 372 -29.66 4.23 67.18
CA PRO A 372 -28.83 3.00 67.11
C PRO A 372 -29.43 1.82 66.27
N GLY A 373 -28.58 0.80 66.04
CA GLY A 373 -28.94 -0.63 66.09
C GLY A 373 -29.21 -1.31 64.74
N ALA A 374 -29.08 -2.63 64.59
CA ALA A 374 -28.45 -3.70 65.36
C ALA A 374 -28.51 -4.95 64.46
N GLU A 375 -27.55 -5.89 64.64
CA GLU A 375 -27.67 -7.33 64.34
C GLU A 375 -27.81 -7.76 62.85
N ARG A 376 -27.04 -8.69 62.28
CA ARG A 376 -26.26 -9.83 62.81
C ARG A 376 -25.16 -10.21 61.83
#